data_AF-O81605-F1
#
_entry.id   AF-O81605-F1
#
_cell.length_a   1.000
_cell.length_b   1.000
_cell.length_c   1.000
_cell.angle_alpha   90.00
_cell.angle_beta   90.00
_cell.angle_gamma   90.00
#
_symmetry.space_group_name_H-M   'P 1'
#
loop_
_entity.id
_entity.type
_entity.pdbx_description
1 polymer ?
#
loop_
_entity_poly.entity_id
_entity_poly.type
_entity_poly.pdbx_seq_one_letter_code
_entity_poly.pdbx_strand_id
1 'polypeptide(L)'
;RPGVWEYVRVNISELAVEELTVPEYLQFKEELADGSSQNSNFVLELDFATFNASFPRPSLSKSIGNGVQFLNRHLSSKLFQDKESLYPLLNFLRKHNLQGMSMMLNDRIQSLSALRAALRKAEQHLLSIPLKTPYSEFNHRFQELGLEKGWGDTARRVYENIHLLLDLLEAPDPTNLENFLGIIPMMFNVVILSPHGYFAQANVLGYPDTGGQVVYILDQVRALENEMLLRIKRQGLHITPRILIVTRLLPDAVGTTCGQRLEKVLGTEHTHILRVPFRTENGIVRKWISRFEVWPYLETYTEDVANELAAE
;
A
#
# COMPACT_ATOMS: atom_id res chain seq x y z
N ARG A 1 10.29 -25.79 13.27
CA ARG A 1 9.47 -25.43 12.07
C ARG A 1 9.67 -23.95 11.79
N PRO A 2 9.67 -23.46 10.54
CA PRO A 2 9.78 -22.01 10.30
C PRO A 2 8.72 -21.23 11.09
N GLY A 3 9.15 -20.21 11.84
CA GLY A 3 8.29 -19.38 12.68
C GLY A 3 7.91 -19.96 14.05
N VAL A 4 8.47 -21.11 14.46
CA VAL A 4 8.28 -21.69 15.80
C VAL A 4 9.63 -21.79 16.48
N TRP A 5 9.74 -21.23 17.68
CA TRP A 5 10.96 -21.16 18.48
C TRP A 5 10.69 -21.70 19.88
N GLU A 6 11.63 -22.51 20.37
CA GLU A 6 11.69 -23.02 21.73
C GLU A 6 13.11 -22.72 22.24
N TYR A 7 13.22 -22.13 23.42
CA TYR A 7 14.50 -21.72 24.00
C TYR A 7 14.75 -22.57 25.24
N VAL A 8 15.95 -23.13 25.35
CA VAL A 8 16.31 -24.02 26.46
C VAL A 8 17.71 -23.73 26.95
N ARG A 9 17.91 -23.89 28.26
CA ARG A 9 19.23 -23.91 28.93
C ARG A 9 19.59 -25.34 29.28
N VAL A 10 20.82 -25.73 29.00
CA VAL A 10 21.35 -27.07 29.31
C VAL A 10 22.50 -26.94 30.29
N ASN A 11 22.34 -27.53 31.48
CA ASN A 11 23.43 -27.64 32.46
C ASN A 11 24.24 -28.92 32.17
N ILE A 12 25.49 -28.76 31.75
CA ILE A 12 26.37 -29.86 31.34
C ILE A 12 26.80 -30.72 32.54
N SER A 13 26.94 -30.13 33.72
CA SER A 13 27.40 -30.83 34.93
C SER A 13 26.29 -31.67 35.58
N GLU A 14 25.05 -31.19 35.52
CA GLU A 14 23.88 -31.82 36.14
C GLU A 14 23.02 -32.61 35.14
N LEU A 15 23.34 -32.54 33.84
CA LEU A 15 22.55 -33.13 32.74
C LEU A 15 21.06 -32.71 32.80
N ALA A 16 20.81 -31.47 33.22
CA ALA A 16 19.47 -30.90 33.34
C ALA A 16 19.14 -29.96 32.18
N VAL A 17 17.87 -29.95 31.78
CA VAL A 17 17.32 -29.08 30.74
C VAL A 17 16.21 -28.24 31.33
N GLU A 18 16.27 -26.93 31.07
CA GLU A 18 15.29 -25.94 31.52
C GLU A 18 14.76 -25.19 30.32
N GLU A 19 13.44 -25.04 30.23
CA GLU A 19 12.81 -24.21 29.21
C GLU A 19 12.91 -22.74 29.62
N LEU A 20 13.31 -21.89 28.67
CA LEU A 20 13.43 -20.45 28.87
C LEU A 20 12.33 -19.73 28.10
N THR A 21 11.83 -18.66 28.70
CA THR A 21 11.08 -17.63 28.00
C THR A 21 11.99 -16.81 27.08
N VAL A 22 11.39 -16.06 26.15
CA VAL A 22 12.15 -15.16 25.25
C VAL A 22 12.97 -14.13 26.03
N PRO A 23 12.43 -13.41 27.03
CA PRO A 23 13.22 -12.47 27.83
C PRO A 23 14.40 -13.12 28.54
N GLU A 24 14.21 -14.28 29.19
CA GLU A 24 15.30 -15.00 29.89
C GLU A 24 16.42 -15.42 28.93
N TYR A 25 16.03 -15.91 27.74
CA TYR A 25 17.01 -16.26 26.70
C TYR A 25 17.78 -15.03 26.20
N LEU A 26 17.13 -13.89 26.00
CA LEU A 26 17.78 -12.66 25.57
C LEU A 26 18.69 -12.09 26.66
N GLN A 27 18.25 -12.10 27.91
CA GLN A 27 19.07 -11.71 29.06
C GLN A 27 20.36 -12.53 29.15
N PHE A 28 20.28 -13.84 28.91
CA PHE A 28 21.47 -14.69 28.85
C PHE A 28 22.46 -14.27 27.74
N LYS A 29 21.95 -13.79 26.60
CA LYS A 29 22.80 -13.27 25.51
C LYS A 29 23.42 -11.91 25.85
N GLU A 30 22.71 -11.07 26.59
CA GLU A 30 23.21 -9.78 27.08
C GLU A 30 24.36 -10.00 28.07
N GLU A 31 24.21 -10.93 29.02
CA GLU A 31 25.25 -11.29 29.98
C GLU A 31 26.55 -11.78 29.30
N LEU A 32 26.44 -12.47 28.16
CA LEU A 32 27.60 -12.91 27.38
C LEU A 32 28.37 -11.74 26.75
N ALA A 33 27.68 -10.67 26.35
CA ALA A 33 28.28 -9.51 25.68
C ALA A 33 28.80 -8.46 26.68
N ASP A 34 27.99 -8.14 27.70
CA ASP A 34 28.22 -7.01 28.61
C ASP A 34 28.77 -7.45 29.98
N GLY A 35 28.77 -8.76 30.25
CA GLY A 35 29.11 -9.34 31.55
C GLY A 35 27.98 -9.20 32.58
N SER A 36 28.04 -9.99 33.64
CA SER A 36 26.97 -10.13 34.65
C SER A 36 26.77 -8.92 35.58
N SER A 37 27.40 -7.77 35.31
CA SER A 37 27.53 -6.65 36.25
C SER A 37 26.78 -5.37 35.85
N GLN A 38 26.02 -5.38 34.74
CA GLN A 38 25.27 -4.21 34.24
C GLN A 38 23.75 -4.41 34.14
N ASN A 39 23.18 -5.39 34.84
CA ASN A 39 21.73 -5.62 34.79
C ASN A 39 20.98 -4.51 35.56
N SER A 40 20.57 -3.46 34.85
CA SER A 40 19.54 -2.55 35.32
C SER A 40 18.22 -3.33 35.39
N ASN A 41 17.51 -3.29 36.52
CA ASN A 41 16.23 -4.00 36.67
C ASN A 41 15.10 -3.49 35.74
N PHE A 42 15.34 -2.43 34.96
CA PHE A 42 14.33 -1.75 34.13
C PHE A 42 14.84 -1.52 32.70
N VAL A 43 15.35 -2.58 32.06
CA VAL A 43 15.63 -2.54 30.61
C VAL A 43 14.31 -2.47 29.84
N LEU A 44 14.29 -1.67 28.76
CA LEU A 44 13.11 -1.54 27.90
C LEU A 44 12.90 -2.80 27.08
N GLU A 45 11.80 -3.51 27.33
CA GLU A 45 11.33 -4.62 26.51
C GLU A 45 10.26 -4.15 25.51
N LEU A 46 10.46 -4.46 24.23
CA LEU A 46 9.52 -4.14 23.17
C LEU A 46 8.69 -5.38 22.80
N ASP A 47 7.47 -5.47 23.32
CA ASP A 47 6.52 -6.54 22.98
C ASP A 47 5.35 -6.04 22.12
N PHE A 48 5.37 -6.43 20.83
CA PHE A 48 4.30 -6.13 19.87
C PHE A 48 3.19 -7.19 19.81
N ALA A 49 3.26 -8.26 20.62
CA ALA A 49 2.31 -9.36 20.54
C ALA A 49 0.89 -8.92 20.92
N THR A 50 0.76 -8.12 21.99
CA THR A 50 -0.51 -7.61 22.51
C THR A 50 -1.21 -6.66 21.53
N PHE A 51 -0.44 -5.78 20.87
CA PHE A 51 -0.93 -4.85 19.85
C PHE A 51 -1.49 -5.55 18.61
N ASN A 52 -1.03 -6.77 18.33
CA ASN A 52 -1.43 -7.57 17.17
C ASN A 52 -2.44 -8.69 17.50
N ALA A 53 -3.01 -8.70 18.72
CA ALA A 53 -3.92 -9.76 19.16
C ALA A 53 -5.28 -9.74 18.43
N SER A 54 -5.70 -8.58 17.93
CA SER A 54 -6.94 -8.42 17.15
C SER A 54 -6.84 -8.97 15.73
N PHE A 55 -5.63 -9.20 15.22
CA PHE A 55 -5.41 -9.75 13.89
C PHE A 55 -5.30 -11.27 13.94
N PRO A 56 -6.10 -11.99 13.14
CA PRO A 56 -5.99 -13.44 13.08
C PRO A 56 -4.61 -13.85 12.52
N ARG A 57 -3.97 -14.84 13.14
CA ARG A 57 -2.65 -15.34 12.73
C ARG A 57 -2.76 -16.72 12.09
N PRO A 58 -2.25 -16.93 10.87
CA PRO A 58 -2.22 -18.26 10.28
C PRO A 58 -1.21 -19.15 11.01
N SER A 59 -1.61 -20.38 11.36
CA SER A 59 -0.74 -21.36 12.04
C SER A 59 0.01 -22.28 11.08
N LEU A 60 -0.38 -22.32 9.80
CA LEU A 60 0.21 -23.20 8.79
C LEU A 60 1.37 -22.50 8.07
N SER A 61 2.56 -23.10 8.07
CA SER A 61 3.77 -22.54 7.44
C SER A 61 3.59 -22.21 5.96
N LYS A 62 2.74 -22.94 5.22
CA LYS A 62 2.40 -22.64 3.81
C LYS A 62 1.73 -21.27 3.59
N SER A 63 1.25 -20.65 4.66
CA SER A 63 0.59 -19.34 4.62
C SER A 63 1.57 -18.19 4.78
N ILE A 64 2.84 -18.46 5.13
CA ILE A 64 3.89 -17.44 5.21
C ILE A 64 4.09 -16.85 3.82
N GLY A 65 4.04 -15.52 3.71
CA GLY A 65 4.06 -14.78 2.44
C GLY A 65 2.71 -14.65 1.73
N ASN A 66 1.66 -15.33 2.19
CA ASN A 66 0.32 -15.34 1.58
C ASN A 66 -0.73 -14.61 2.45
N GLY A 67 -0.34 -13.51 3.10
CA GLY A 67 -1.16 -12.80 4.08
C GLY A 67 -2.49 -12.26 3.51
N VAL A 68 -2.48 -11.75 2.26
CA VAL A 68 -3.69 -11.22 1.61
C VAL A 68 -4.74 -12.30 1.39
N GLN A 69 -4.35 -13.51 1.00
CA GLN A 69 -5.28 -14.63 0.82
C GLN A 69 -5.94 -15.04 2.13
N PHE A 70 -5.17 -15.00 3.23
CA PHE A 70 -5.69 -15.27 4.56
C PHE A 70 -6.67 -14.17 5.02
N LEU A 71 -6.31 -12.90 4.80
CA LEU A 71 -7.17 -11.76 5.11
C LEU A 71 -8.48 -11.79 4.30
N ASN A 72 -8.42 -12.12 3.01
CA ASN A 72 -9.61 -12.24 2.15
C ASN A 72 -10.57 -13.30 2.68
N ARG A 73 -10.05 -14.46 3.13
CA ARG A 73 -10.88 -15.49 3.79
C ARG A 73 -11.50 -15.01 5.09
N HIS A 74 -10.73 -14.32 5.91
CA HIS A 74 -11.22 -13.77 7.17
C HIS A 74 -12.32 -12.72 6.95
N LEU A 75 -12.09 -11.76 6.04
CA LEU A 75 -13.05 -10.72 5.69
C LEU A 75 -14.31 -11.32 5.08
N SER A 76 -14.20 -12.22 4.10
CA SER A 76 -15.36 -12.91 3.51
C SER A 76 -16.18 -13.66 4.58
N SER A 77 -15.53 -14.38 5.49
CA SER A 77 -16.24 -15.06 6.59
C SER A 77 -16.95 -14.09 7.52
N LYS A 78 -16.35 -12.93 7.82
CA LYS A 78 -16.96 -11.88 8.64
C LYS A 78 -18.16 -11.24 7.94
N LEU A 79 -18.01 -10.95 6.65
CA LEU A 79 -19.06 -10.41 5.78
C LEU A 79 -20.28 -11.34 5.68
N PHE A 80 -20.05 -12.66 5.69
CA PHE A 80 -21.12 -13.64 5.62
C PHE A 80 -21.92 -13.75 6.94
N GLN A 81 -21.25 -13.61 8.09
CA GLN A 81 -21.87 -13.82 9.40
C GLN A 81 -22.76 -12.66 9.86
N ASP A 82 -22.44 -11.44 9.47
CA ASP A 82 -23.12 -10.24 9.97
C ASP A 82 -23.49 -9.29 8.84
N LYS A 83 -24.78 -9.02 8.66
CA LYS A 83 -25.27 -8.06 7.65
C LYS A 83 -24.78 -6.64 7.92
N GLU A 84 -24.55 -6.27 9.17
CA GLU A 84 -24.02 -4.95 9.53
C GLU A 84 -22.57 -4.78 9.09
N SER A 85 -21.83 -5.88 8.91
CA SER A 85 -20.43 -5.84 8.49
C SER A 85 -20.22 -5.42 7.03
N LEU A 86 -21.28 -5.30 6.23
CA LEU A 86 -21.25 -4.74 4.87
C LEU A 86 -21.38 -3.21 4.83
N TYR A 87 -21.82 -2.56 5.92
CA TYR A 87 -21.87 -1.08 5.97
C TYR A 87 -20.51 -0.41 5.78
N PRO A 88 -19.38 -0.92 6.33
CA PRO A 88 -18.06 -0.42 5.99
C PRO A 88 -17.79 -0.39 4.48
N LEU A 89 -18.20 -1.40 3.72
CA LEU A 89 -18.03 -1.44 2.27
C LEU A 89 -18.91 -0.40 1.57
N LEU A 90 -20.18 -0.27 1.98
CA LEU A 90 -21.08 0.77 1.48
C LEU A 90 -20.49 2.17 1.72
N ASN A 91 -20.07 2.44 2.96
CA ASN A 91 -19.50 3.72 3.36
C ASN A 91 -18.18 4.00 2.63
N PHE A 92 -17.36 2.98 2.42
CA PHE A 92 -16.12 3.06 1.65
C PHE A 92 -16.39 3.51 0.21
N LEU A 93 -17.31 2.83 -0.49
CA LEU A 93 -17.68 3.16 -1.85
C LEU A 93 -18.31 4.55 -1.97
N ARG A 94 -19.11 4.98 -0.97
CA ARG A 94 -19.80 6.27 -0.98
C ARG A 94 -18.90 7.46 -0.66
N LYS A 95 -17.90 7.28 0.20
CA LYS A 95 -16.90 8.31 0.51
C LYS A 95 -15.80 8.42 -0.55
N HIS A 96 -15.79 7.54 -1.54
CA HIS A 96 -14.74 7.48 -2.53
C HIS A 96 -14.82 8.69 -3.49
N ASN A 97 -13.86 9.59 -3.36
CA ASN A 97 -13.77 10.83 -4.12
C ASN A 97 -12.33 11.11 -4.47
N LEU A 98 -12.09 11.59 -5.70
CA LEU A 98 -10.80 12.11 -6.12
C LEU A 98 -10.98 13.52 -6.68
N GLN A 99 -10.32 14.51 -6.08
CA GLN A 99 -10.30 15.91 -6.55
C GLN A 99 -11.72 16.48 -6.83
N GLY A 100 -12.69 16.15 -5.98
CA GLY A 100 -14.08 16.59 -6.13
C GLY A 100 -14.94 15.69 -7.03
N MET A 101 -14.34 14.77 -7.79
CA MET A 101 -15.08 13.77 -8.55
C MET A 101 -15.51 12.61 -7.64
N SER A 102 -16.80 12.53 -7.34
CA SER A 102 -17.39 11.36 -6.68
C SER A 102 -17.31 10.14 -7.60
N MET A 103 -16.99 8.98 -7.02
CA MET A 103 -16.83 7.72 -7.73
C MET A 103 -17.65 6.63 -7.04
N MET A 104 -17.95 5.57 -7.79
CA MET A 104 -18.74 4.41 -7.35
C MET A 104 -20.18 4.78 -6.94
N LEU A 105 -20.40 5.30 -5.73
CA LEU A 105 -21.74 5.59 -5.18
C LEU A 105 -21.83 7.05 -4.74
N ASN A 106 -22.97 7.69 -4.99
CA ASN A 106 -23.28 9.01 -4.43
C ASN A 106 -24.21 8.94 -3.21
N ASP A 107 -24.54 10.12 -2.67
CA ASP A 107 -25.35 10.26 -1.45
C ASP A 107 -26.81 9.82 -1.58
N ARG A 108 -27.29 9.41 -2.76
CA ARG A 108 -28.63 8.82 -2.90
C ARG A 108 -28.71 7.44 -2.24
N ILE A 109 -27.60 6.74 -2.08
CA ILE A 109 -27.53 5.38 -1.52
C ILE A 109 -27.12 5.45 -0.04
N GLN A 110 -28.11 5.38 0.84
CA GLN A 110 -27.92 5.51 2.29
C GLN A 110 -28.01 4.18 3.06
N SER A 111 -28.40 3.09 2.41
CA SER A 111 -28.57 1.78 3.03
C SER A 111 -28.22 0.63 2.09
N LEU A 112 -27.97 -0.55 2.66
CA LEU A 112 -27.74 -1.78 1.89
C LEU A 112 -28.95 -2.18 1.04
N SER A 113 -30.17 -1.91 1.51
CA SER A 113 -31.40 -2.18 0.75
C SER A 113 -31.51 -1.27 -0.48
N ALA A 114 -31.19 0.02 -0.32
CA ALA A 114 -31.15 0.98 -1.43
C ALA A 114 -30.05 0.59 -2.44
N LEU A 115 -28.87 0.18 -1.96
CA LEU A 115 -27.78 -0.28 -2.81
C LEU A 115 -28.21 -1.47 -3.67
N ARG A 116 -28.74 -2.53 -3.06
CA ARG A 116 -29.23 -3.72 -3.79
C ARG A 116 -30.29 -3.37 -4.83
N ALA A 117 -31.23 -2.48 -4.48
CA ALA A 117 -32.27 -2.04 -5.41
C ALA A 117 -31.69 -1.24 -6.60
N ALA A 118 -30.72 -0.36 -6.35
CA ALA A 118 -30.03 0.41 -7.38
C ALA A 118 -29.23 -0.50 -8.33
N LEU A 119 -28.45 -1.44 -7.79
CA LEU A 119 -27.66 -2.39 -8.56
C LEU A 119 -28.54 -3.28 -9.46
N ARG A 120 -29.66 -3.80 -8.96
CA ARG A 120 -30.61 -4.60 -9.77
C ARG A 120 -31.24 -3.78 -10.91
N LYS A 121 -31.60 -2.52 -10.66
CA LYS A 121 -32.12 -1.62 -11.70
C LYS A 121 -31.06 -1.30 -12.76
N ALA A 122 -29.82 -1.11 -12.33
CA ALA A 122 -28.70 -0.89 -13.23
C ALA A 122 -28.41 -2.12 -14.09
N GLU A 123 -28.39 -3.32 -13.50
CA GLU A 123 -28.23 -4.60 -14.20
C GLU A 123 -29.30 -4.78 -15.29
N GLN A 124 -30.57 -4.56 -14.97
CA GLN A 124 -31.67 -4.61 -15.94
C GLN A 124 -31.50 -3.62 -17.10
N HIS A 125 -31.01 -2.41 -16.81
CA HIS A 125 -30.74 -1.43 -17.85
C HIS A 125 -29.56 -1.84 -18.75
N LEU A 126 -28.48 -2.36 -18.17
CA LEU A 126 -27.31 -2.80 -18.93
C LEU A 126 -27.63 -3.97 -19.86
N LEU A 127 -28.52 -4.88 -19.45
CA LEU A 127 -29.02 -5.96 -20.30
C LEU A 127 -29.85 -5.47 -21.49
N SER A 128 -30.40 -4.26 -21.42
CA SER A 128 -31.22 -3.67 -22.49
C SER A 128 -30.43 -2.89 -23.53
N ILE A 129 -29.11 -2.74 -23.37
CA ILE A 129 -28.24 -1.94 -24.25
C ILE A 129 -27.11 -2.80 -24.84
N PRO A 130 -26.51 -2.42 -25.97
CA PRO A 130 -25.36 -3.15 -26.53
C PRO A 130 -24.18 -3.21 -25.56
N LEU A 131 -23.53 -4.38 -25.48
CA LEU A 131 -22.40 -4.63 -24.56
C LEU A 131 -21.20 -3.69 -24.74
N LYS A 132 -21.03 -3.13 -25.95
CA LYS A 132 -19.94 -2.20 -26.28
C LYS A 132 -20.31 -0.73 -26.08
N THR A 133 -21.52 -0.43 -25.62
CA THR A 133 -21.95 0.96 -25.36
C THR A 133 -21.01 1.61 -24.35
N PRO A 134 -20.40 2.77 -24.67
CA PRO A 134 -19.55 3.52 -23.75
C PRO A 134 -20.32 4.03 -22.52
N TYR A 135 -19.65 4.09 -21.37
CA TYR A 135 -20.26 4.60 -20.12
C TYR A 135 -20.88 6.01 -20.27
N SER A 136 -20.28 6.86 -21.10
CA SER A 136 -20.77 8.22 -21.36
C SER A 136 -22.19 8.29 -21.94
N GLU A 137 -22.70 7.22 -22.57
CA GLU A 137 -24.04 7.20 -23.16
C GLU A 137 -25.15 6.90 -22.14
N PHE A 138 -24.81 6.26 -21.01
CA PHE A 138 -25.80 5.85 -19.99
C PHE A 138 -25.49 6.40 -18.58
N ASN A 139 -24.46 7.23 -18.43
CA ASN A 139 -24.04 7.79 -17.15
C ASN A 139 -25.15 8.57 -16.41
N HIS A 140 -25.95 9.36 -17.10
CA HIS A 140 -27.00 10.19 -16.50
C HIS A 140 -28.03 9.33 -15.76
N ARG A 141 -28.47 8.24 -16.40
CA ARG A 141 -29.38 7.28 -15.80
C ARG A 141 -28.74 6.56 -14.60
N PHE A 142 -27.44 6.29 -14.66
CA PHE A 142 -26.71 5.70 -13.53
C PHE A 142 -26.63 6.66 -12.34
N GLN A 143 -26.37 7.94 -12.59
CA GLN A 143 -26.33 8.96 -11.53
C GLN A 143 -27.68 9.12 -10.83
N GLU A 144 -28.79 9.02 -11.57
CA GLU A 144 -30.15 9.00 -11.00
C GLU A 144 -30.37 7.81 -10.05
N LEU A 145 -29.78 6.65 -10.37
CA LEU A 145 -29.79 5.44 -9.53
C LEU A 145 -28.82 5.53 -8.34
N GLY A 146 -27.97 6.56 -8.30
CA GLY A 146 -26.96 6.74 -7.26
C GLY A 146 -25.59 6.15 -7.59
N LEU A 147 -25.35 5.76 -8.85
CA LEU A 147 -24.10 5.16 -9.32
C LEU A 147 -23.28 6.19 -10.10
N GLU A 148 -22.08 6.49 -9.62
CA GLU A 148 -21.13 7.42 -10.25
C GLU A 148 -20.14 6.68 -11.16
N LYS A 149 -19.16 7.39 -11.71
CA LYS A 149 -18.10 6.80 -12.56
C LYS A 149 -17.21 5.82 -11.77
N GLY A 150 -16.49 4.95 -12.49
CA GLY A 150 -15.51 4.02 -11.90
C GLY A 150 -15.90 2.54 -11.96
N TRP A 151 -17.10 2.22 -12.47
CA TRP A 151 -17.55 0.83 -12.66
C TRP A 151 -17.06 0.18 -13.94
N GLY A 152 -16.59 0.94 -14.93
CA GLY A 152 -16.21 0.40 -16.23
C GLY A 152 -16.30 1.41 -17.36
N ASP A 153 -15.54 1.18 -18.43
CA ASP A 153 -15.56 1.96 -19.67
C ASP A 153 -16.75 1.63 -20.59
N THR A 154 -17.30 0.43 -20.48
CA THR A 154 -18.31 -0.14 -21.38
C THR A 154 -19.42 -0.81 -20.58
N ALA A 155 -20.62 -0.88 -21.17
CA ALA A 155 -21.79 -1.54 -20.56
C ALA A 155 -21.47 -2.97 -20.08
N ARG A 156 -20.71 -3.75 -20.86
CA ARG A 156 -20.24 -5.08 -20.46
C ARG A 156 -19.45 -5.07 -19.16
N ARG A 157 -18.45 -4.19 -19.04
CA ARG A 157 -17.58 -4.18 -17.86
C ARG A 157 -18.30 -3.69 -16.62
N VAL A 158 -19.15 -2.68 -16.79
CA VAL A 158 -20.02 -2.20 -15.72
C VAL A 158 -20.94 -3.32 -15.25
N TYR A 159 -21.50 -4.11 -16.17
CA TYR A 159 -22.33 -5.27 -15.83
C TYR A 159 -21.55 -6.31 -15.01
N GLU A 160 -20.37 -6.73 -15.49
CA GLU A 160 -19.50 -7.69 -14.81
C GLU A 160 -19.16 -7.22 -13.37
N ASN A 161 -18.83 -5.93 -13.20
CA ASN A 161 -18.45 -5.35 -11.92
C ASN A 161 -19.64 -5.14 -10.96
N ILE A 162 -20.82 -4.78 -11.48
CA ILE A 162 -22.06 -4.70 -10.69
C ILE A 162 -22.49 -6.07 -10.21
N HIS A 163 -22.41 -7.08 -11.09
CA HIS A 163 -22.77 -8.46 -10.76
C HIS A 163 -21.87 -9.01 -9.66
N LEU A 164 -20.56 -8.73 -9.73
CA LEU A 164 -19.61 -9.10 -8.67
C LEU A 164 -19.99 -8.51 -7.31
N LEU A 165 -20.44 -7.24 -7.26
CA LEU A 165 -20.91 -6.64 -6.01
C LEU A 165 -22.25 -7.24 -5.56
N LEU A 166 -23.17 -7.56 -6.47
CA LEU A 166 -24.41 -8.26 -6.13
C LEU A 166 -24.12 -9.62 -5.50
N ASP A 167 -23.21 -10.40 -6.08
CA ASP A 167 -22.76 -11.68 -5.54
C ASP A 167 -22.17 -11.52 -4.14
N LEU A 168 -21.31 -10.52 -3.94
CA LEU A 168 -20.75 -10.22 -2.62
C LEU A 168 -21.82 -9.80 -1.59
N LEU A 169 -22.86 -9.09 -2.01
CA LEU A 169 -23.94 -8.70 -1.11
C LEU A 169 -24.86 -9.88 -0.76
N GLU A 170 -24.91 -10.93 -1.58
CA GLU A 170 -25.76 -12.11 -1.37
C GLU A 170 -24.99 -13.22 -0.64
N ALA A 171 -23.80 -13.56 -1.12
CA ALA A 171 -22.93 -14.61 -0.60
C ALA A 171 -21.44 -14.22 -0.76
N PRO A 172 -20.84 -13.53 0.22
CA PRO A 172 -19.43 -13.16 0.17
C PRO A 172 -18.49 -14.37 0.11
N ASP A 173 -17.62 -14.42 -0.89
CA ASP A 173 -16.50 -15.36 -0.96
C ASP A 173 -15.15 -14.62 -1.13
N PRO A 174 -14.02 -15.27 -0.78
CA PRO A 174 -12.72 -14.61 -0.77
C PRO A 174 -12.25 -14.16 -2.16
N THR A 175 -12.62 -14.91 -3.21
CA THR A 175 -12.16 -14.66 -4.58
C THR A 175 -12.90 -13.45 -5.15
N ASN A 176 -14.22 -13.41 -5.00
CA ASN A 176 -15.00 -12.27 -5.46
C ASN A 176 -14.67 -11.00 -4.67
N LEU A 177 -14.35 -11.12 -3.37
CA LEU A 177 -13.96 -9.98 -2.56
C LEU A 177 -12.63 -9.38 -3.06
N GLU A 178 -11.64 -10.23 -3.33
CA GLU A 178 -10.36 -9.82 -3.90
C GLU A 178 -10.53 -9.15 -5.26
N ASN A 179 -11.31 -9.79 -6.14
CA ASN A 179 -11.58 -9.28 -7.48
C ASN A 179 -12.26 -7.91 -7.39
N PHE A 180 -13.28 -7.75 -6.54
CA PHE A 180 -14.04 -6.51 -6.43
C PHE A 180 -13.19 -5.39 -5.84
N LEU A 181 -12.48 -5.64 -4.74
CA LEU A 181 -11.61 -4.64 -4.14
C LEU A 181 -10.47 -4.24 -5.10
N GLY A 182 -9.96 -5.17 -5.91
CA GLY A 182 -8.97 -4.90 -6.95
C GLY A 182 -9.50 -4.05 -8.11
N ILE A 183 -10.81 -4.08 -8.37
CA ILE A 183 -11.47 -3.29 -9.42
C ILE A 183 -11.61 -1.82 -8.98
N ILE A 184 -11.81 -1.55 -7.69
CA ILE A 184 -12.09 -0.19 -7.21
C ILE A 184 -10.93 0.76 -7.59
N PRO A 185 -11.20 1.87 -8.29
CA PRO A 185 -10.18 2.83 -8.71
C PRO A 185 -9.51 3.56 -7.54
N MET A 186 -8.49 2.99 -6.89
CA MET A 186 -7.89 3.59 -5.69
C MET A 186 -6.55 4.29 -5.91
N MET A 187 -5.73 3.77 -6.83
CA MET A 187 -4.34 4.19 -6.98
C MET A 187 -4.19 5.19 -8.13
N PHE A 188 -4.08 6.47 -7.80
CA PHE A 188 -3.85 7.55 -8.77
C PHE A 188 -2.53 8.28 -8.53
N ASN A 189 -2.25 8.59 -7.26
CA ASN A 189 -1.01 9.23 -6.83
C ASN A 189 -0.21 8.24 -5.98
N VAL A 190 1.03 7.97 -6.37
CA VAL A 190 1.92 7.03 -5.68
C VAL A 190 3.21 7.74 -5.30
N VAL A 191 3.62 7.60 -4.05
CA VAL A 191 4.89 8.11 -3.52
C VAL A 191 5.76 6.93 -3.11
N ILE A 192 6.99 6.89 -3.62
CA ILE A 192 7.99 5.87 -3.30
C ILE A 192 9.18 6.56 -2.63
N LEU A 193 9.58 6.12 -1.44
CA LEU A 193 10.70 6.70 -0.71
C LEU A 193 11.98 5.91 -0.95
N SER A 194 13.05 6.59 -1.35
CA SER A 194 14.40 6.02 -1.44
C SER A 194 15.46 7.09 -1.10
N PRO A 195 15.61 7.49 0.18
CA PRO A 195 16.36 8.70 0.54
C PRO A 195 17.88 8.63 0.37
N HIS A 196 18.49 7.45 0.56
CA HIS A 196 19.95 7.29 0.53
C HIS A 196 20.48 6.94 -0.88
N GLY A 197 21.81 6.98 -1.03
CA GLY A 197 22.49 6.66 -2.28
C GLY A 197 22.41 7.76 -3.33
N TYR A 198 22.97 7.49 -4.50
CA TYR A 198 22.91 8.35 -5.68
C TYR A 198 21.77 7.88 -6.58
N PHE A 199 20.56 8.34 -6.32
CA PHE A 199 19.40 7.95 -7.12
C PHE A 199 19.33 8.78 -8.41
N ALA A 200 19.71 8.18 -9.53
CA ALA A 200 19.60 8.75 -10.88
C ALA A 200 19.50 7.63 -11.93
N GLN A 201 19.22 8.01 -13.17
CA GLN A 201 18.99 7.07 -14.28
C GLN A 201 20.27 6.71 -15.05
N ALA A 202 21.36 7.47 -14.86
CA ALA A 202 22.65 7.24 -15.51
C ALA A 202 23.80 7.67 -14.58
N ASN A 203 25.00 7.15 -14.83
CA ASN A 203 26.26 7.53 -14.17
C ASN A 203 26.32 7.35 -12.64
N VAL A 204 25.48 6.48 -12.06
CA VAL A 204 25.42 6.27 -10.59
C VAL A 204 25.58 4.82 -10.14
N LEU A 205 25.37 3.84 -11.03
CA LEU A 205 25.49 2.43 -10.66
C LEU A 205 26.93 2.08 -10.26
N GLY A 206 27.07 1.44 -9.10
CA GLY A 206 28.39 1.11 -8.52
C GLY A 206 28.91 2.15 -7.53
N TYR A 207 28.23 3.28 -7.35
CA TYR A 207 28.57 4.24 -6.30
C TYR A 207 28.19 3.69 -4.92
N PRO A 208 28.81 4.18 -3.83
CA PRO A 208 28.40 3.84 -2.48
C PRO A 208 26.88 3.98 -2.28
N ASP A 209 26.28 2.99 -1.62
CA ASP A 209 24.85 2.89 -1.35
C ASP A 209 23.95 2.92 -2.60
N THR A 210 24.50 2.63 -3.78
CA THR A 210 23.79 2.72 -5.07
C THR A 210 23.93 1.42 -5.86
N GLY A 211 22.84 0.66 -5.97
CA GLY A 211 22.86 -0.65 -6.61
C GLY A 211 21.47 -1.15 -7.00
N GLY A 212 21.20 -2.42 -6.70
CA GLY A 212 19.97 -3.10 -7.14
C GLY A 212 18.66 -2.41 -6.74
N GLN A 213 18.64 -1.67 -5.62
CA GLN A 213 17.47 -0.89 -5.20
C GLN A 213 17.06 0.18 -6.23
N VAL A 214 18.02 0.88 -6.83
CA VAL A 214 17.72 1.92 -7.85
C VAL A 214 17.13 1.27 -9.10
N VAL A 215 17.76 0.18 -9.57
CA VAL A 215 17.28 -0.57 -10.73
C VAL A 215 15.88 -1.12 -10.48
N TYR A 216 15.66 -1.72 -9.30
CA TYR A 216 14.38 -2.26 -8.88
C TYR A 216 13.26 -1.20 -8.93
N ILE A 217 13.49 -0.03 -8.33
CA ILE A 217 12.47 1.03 -8.30
C ILE A 217 12.21 1.57 -9.70
N LEU A 218 13.24 1.79 -10.53
CA LEU A 218 13.07 2.29 -11.89
C LEU A 218 12.29 1.31 -12.78
N ASP A 219 12.48 0.00 -12.63
CA ASP A 219 11.69 -1.00 -13.35
C ASP A 219 10.27 -1.12 -12.77
N GLN A 220 10.13 -1.06 -11.44
CA GLN A 220 8.84 -1.09 -10.75
C GLN A 220 7.92 0.02 -11.24
N VAL A 221 8.39 1.28 -11.29
CA VAL A 221 7.53 2.41 -11.67
C VAL A 221 7.07 2.36 -13.12
N ARG A 222 7.88 1.81 -14.03
CA ARG A 222 7.46 1.61 -15.44
C ARG A 222 6.33 0.59 -15.53
N ALA A 223 6.44 -0.52 -14.81
CA ALA A 223 5.38 -1.53 -14.78
C ALA A 223 4.12 -0.98 -14.08
N LEU A 224 4.31 -0.26 -12.97
CA LEU A 224 3.23 0.29 -12.17
C LEU A 224 2.44 1.36 -12.92
N GLU A 225 3.10 2.30 -13.60
CA GLU A 225 2.44 3.33 -14.40
C GLU A 225 1.57 2.73 -15.50
N ASN A 226 2.08 1.73 -16.22
CA ASN A 226 1.32 1.03 -17.26
C ASN A 226 0.07 0.35 -16.70
N GLU A 227 0.17 -0.32 -15.56
CA GLU A 227 -0.97 -0.97 -14.90
C GLU A 227 -1.97 0.07 -14.37
N MET A 228 -1.51 1.18 -13.80
CA MET A 228 -2.36 2.29 -13.36
C MET A 228 -3.15 2.89 -14.54
N LEU A 229 -2.48 3.23 -15.64
CA LEU A 229 -3.11 3.75 -16.86
C LEU A 229 -4.15 2.76 -17.41
N LEU A 230 -3.81 1.47 -17.45
CA LEU A 230 -4.73 0.43 -17.90
C LEU A 230 -5.97 0.35 -17.00
N ARG A 231 -5.82 0.37 -15.67
CA ARG A 231 -6.94 0.31 -14.73
C ARG A 231 -7.82 1.54 -14.81
N ILE A 232 -7.24 2.73 -14.81
CA ILE A 232 -7.96 4.01 -14.97
C ILE A 232 -8.81 3.99 -16.23
N LYS A 233 -8.21 3.61 -17.37
CA LYS A 233 -8.92 3.50 -18.65
C LYS A 233 -10.04 2.47 -18.59
N ARG A 234 -9.77 1.26 -18.07
CA ARG A 234 -10.77 0.19 -17.99
C ARG A 234 -11.97 0.58 -17.16
N GLN A 235 -11.81 1.46 -16.18
CA GLN A 235 -12.88 1.96 -15.30
C GLN A 235 -13.61 3.19 -15.83
N GLY A 236 -13.33 3.59 -17.08
CA GLY A 236 -14.00 4.71 -17.73
C GLY A 236 -13.61 6.06 -17.13
N LEU A 237 -12.41 6.15 -16.54
CA LEU A 237 -11.89 7.36 -15.93
C LEU A 237 -10.86 8.02 -16.85
N HIS A 238 -10.77 9.35 -16.78
CA HIS A 238 -9.81 10.17 -17.51
C HIS A 238 -8.90 10.91 -16.54
N ILE A 239 -8.37 10.18 -15.56
CA ILE A 239 -7.46 10.70 -14.54
C ILE A 239 -6.04 10.49 -15.03
N THR A 240 -5.19 11.50 -14.87
CA THR A 240 -3.76 11.36 -15.12
C THR A 240 -3.11 10.85 -13.83
N PRO A 241 -2.50 9.64 -13.81
CA PRO A 241 -1.81 9.17 -12.63
C PRO A 241 -0.54 10.00 -12.37
N ARG A 242 -0.01 9.94 -11.16
CA ARG A 242 1.28 10.56 -10.80
C ARG A 242 2.07 9.60 -9.92
N ILE A 243 3.33 9.36 -10.29
CA ILE A 243 4.25 8.58 -9.46
C ILE A 243 5.47 9.45 -9.14
N LEU A 244 5.77 9.62 -7.85
CA LEU A 244 6.91 10.37 -7.37
C LEU A 244 7.86 9.46 -6.61
N ILE A 245 9.07 9.29 -7.15
CA ILE A 245 10.18 8.67 -6.43
C ILE A 245 10.89 9.76 -5.64
N VAL A 246 10.71 9.79 -4.33
CA VAL A 246 11.29 10.80 -3.46
C VAL A 246 12.63 10.32 -2.93
N THR A 247 13.66 11.09 -3.22
CA THR A 247 15.05 10.82 -2.84
C THR A 247 15.76 12.11 -2.43
N ARG A 248 16.98 11.98 -1.93
CA ARG A 248 17.75 13.15 -1.49
C ARG A 248 18.29 13.95 -2.67
N LEU A 249 18.21 15.27 -2.57
CA LEU A 249 18.93 16.20 -3.44
C LEU A 249 20.42 16.25 -3.05
N LEU A 250 21.30 15.99 -4.01
CA LEU A 250 22.75 16.06 -3.84
C LEU A 250 23.34 17.13 -4.79
N PRO A 251 23.44 18.39 -4.35
CA PRO A 251 23.87 19.51 -5.20
C PRO A 251 25.30 19.38 -5.75
N ASP A 252 26.18 18.72 -5.00
CA ASP A 252 27.62 18.64 -5.33
C ASP A 252 27.98 17.36 -6.12
N ALA A 253 26.99 16.53 -6.47
CA ALA A 253 27.20 15.27 -7.21
C ALA A 253 27.37 15.49 -8.72
N VAL A 254 28.55 15.99 -9.11
CA VAL A 254 28.91 16.29 -10.50
C VAL A 254 28.88 15.04 -11.38
N GLY A 255 28.46 15.19 -12.64
CA GLY A 255 28.35 14.09 -13.62
C GLY A 255 27.06 13.26 -13.50
N THR A 256 26.21 13.62 -12.53
CA THR A 256 24.91 12.99 -12.29
C THR A 256 23.79 14.03 -12.35
N THR A 257 22.54 13.57 -12.36
CA THR A 257 21.35 14.41 -12.22
C THR A 257 20.87 14.52 -10.76
N CYS A 258 21.64 14.03 -9.77
CA CYS A 258 21.23 14.02 -8.37
C CYS A 258 21.02 15.44 -7.77
N GLY A 259 21.54 16.48 -8.41
CA GLY A 259 21.29 17.89 -8.05
C GLY A 259 20.04 18.50 -8.70
N GLN A 260 19.32 17.77 -9.55
CA GLN A 260 18.09 18.24 -10.21
C GLN A 260 16.87 17.90 -9.36
N ARG A 261 16.12 18.93 -8.92
CA ARG A 261 14.92 18.77 -8.07
C ARG A 261 13.91 17.78 -8.66
N LEU A 262 13.56 17.94 -9.94
CA LEU A 262 12.55 17.10 -10.58
C LEU A 262 13.09 16.53 -11.90
N GLU A 263 13.11 15.20 -12.01
CA GLU A 263 13.61 14.49 -13.20
C GLU A 263 12.58 13.47 -13.69
N LYS A 264 12.22 13.52 -14.97
CA LYS A 264 11.29 12.54 -15.56
C LYS A 264 11.95 11.17 -15.71
N VAL A 265 11.25 10.10 -15.34
CA VAL A 265 11.75 8.73 -15.53
C VAL A 265 11.61 8.33 -17.01
N LEU A 266 12.69 7.81 -17.60
CA LEU A 266 12.76 7.33 -18.98
C LEU A 266 11.83 6.13 -19.18
N GLY A 267 11.05 6.19 -20.27
CA GLY A 267 10.06 5.17 -20.60
C GLY A 267 8.74 5.32 -19.85
N THR A 268 8.50 6.47 -19.20
CA THR A 268 7.24 6.78 -18.50
C THR A 268 6.68 8.13 -18.98
N GLU A 269 5.40 8.37 -18.74
CA GLU A 269 4.74 9.65 -19.07
C GLU A 269 4.55 10.53 -17.83
N HIS A 270 4.23 9.93 -16.69
CA HIS A 270 3.76 10.61 -15.49
C HIS A 270 4.58 10.31 -14.23
N THR A 271 5.70 9.61 -14.38
CA THR A 271 6.60 9.24 -13.28
C THR A 271 7.81 10.17 -13.23
N HIS A 272 8.08 10.72 -12.05
CA HIS A 272 9.19 11.64 -11.81
C HIS A 272 9.97 11.26 -10.55
N ILE A 273 11.26 11.56 -10.54
CA ILE A 273 12.11 11.56 -9.36
C ILE A 273 12.02 12.97 -8.76
N LEU A 274 11.54 13.06 -7.53
CA LEU A 274 11.50 14.29 -6.73
C LEU A 274 12.66 14.26 -5.72
N ARG A 275 13.51 15.27 -5.75
CA ARG A 275 14.69 15.38 -4.91
C ARG A 275 14.54 16.49 -3.90
N VAL A 276 14.53 16.10 -2.62
CA VAL A 276 14.40 17.03 -1.50
C VAL A 276 15.74 17.08 -0.75
N PRO A 277 16.29 18.26 -0.43
CA PRO A 277 17.55 18.35 0.28
C PRO A 277 17.41 17.87 1.73
N PHE A 278 18.50 17.34 2.28
CA PHE A 278 18.63 17.29 3.74
C PHE A 278 19.00 18.69 4.23
N ARG A 279 18.48 19.08 5.39
CA ARG A 279 18.82 20.35 6.03
C ARG A 279 18.94 20.21 7.53
N THR A 280 19.67 21.15 8.12
CA THR A 280 19.71 21.41 9.56
C THR A 280 19.37 22.88 9.81
N GLU A 281 19.47 23.34 11.06
CA GLU A 281 19.34 24.75 11.41
C GLU A 281 20.32 25.66 10.63
N ASN A 282 21.47 25.11 10.22
CA ASN A 282 22.50 25.83 9.46
C ASN A 282 22.26 25.81 7.94
N GLY A 283 21.13 25.27 7.47
CA GLY A 283 20.76 25.19 6.06
C GLY A 283 20.99 23.81 5.44
N ILE A 284 21.08 23.76 4.10
CA ILE A 284 21.12 22.52 3.32
C ILE A 284 22.46 21.78 3.51
N VAL A 285 22.38 20.48 3.76
CA VAL A 285 23.52 19.58 3.82
C VAL A 285 23.83 19.03 2.44
N ARG A 286 24.90 19.55 1.82
CA ARG A 286 25.21 19.33 0.39
C ARG A 286 25.96 18.03 0.09
N LYS A 287 26.90 17.64 0.97
CA LYS A 287 27.75 16.45 0.79
C LYS A 287 26.93 15.16 0.81
N TRP A 288 27.36 14.15 0.06
CA TRP A 288 26.83 12.79 0.22
C TRP A 288 27.06 12.27 1.65
N ILE A 289 26.13 11.47 2.15
CA ILE A 289 26.17 10.86 3.48
C ILE A 289 25.87 9.38 3.32
N SER A 290 26.65 8.54 3.99
CA SER A 290 26.44 7.11 4.04
C SER A 290 25.08 6.77 4.63
N ARG A 291 24.42 5.73 4.11
CA ARG A 291 23.13 5.21 4.61
C ARG A 291 23.14 4.89 6.10
N PHE A 292 24.32 4.67 6.69
CA PHE A 292 24.47 4.43 8.13
C PHE A 292 24.40 5.71 8.98
N GLU A 293 24.49 6.88 8.36
CA GLU A 293 24.63 8.19 9.02
C GLU A 293 23.48 9.16 8.66
N VAL A 294 22.47 8.71 7.89
CA VAL A 294 21.34 9.56 7.46
C VAL A 294 20.32 9.83 8.55
N TRP A 295 20.33 9.05 9.65
CA TRP A 295 19.30 9.06 10.69
C TRP A 295 18.95 10.45 11.25
N PRO A 296 19.91 11.33 11.56
CA PRO A 296 19.60 12.63 12.15
C PRO A 296 18.80 13.56 11.23
N TYR A 297 18.72 13.27 9.93
CA TYR A 297 18.08 14.12 8.94
C TYR A 297 16.68 13.66 8.55
N LEU A 298 16.28 12.43 8.91
CA LEU A 298 15.06 11.81 8.38
C LEU A 298 13.78 12.48 8.84
N GLU A 299 13.74 13.03 10.06
CA GLU A 299 12.58 13.74 10.58
C GLU A 299 12.32 15.02 9.79
N THR A 300 13.31 15.92 9.72
CA THR A 300 13.20 17.15 8.94
C THR A 300 12.97 16.89 7.45
N TYR A 301 13.62 15.85 6.91
CA TYR A 301 13.39 15.43 5.53
C TYR A 301 11.94 15.00 5.30
N THR A 302 11.30 14.33 6.26
CA THR A 302 9.89 13.92 6.13
C THR A 302 8.96 15.13 6.04
N GLU A 303 9.18 16.16 6.87
CA GLU A 303 8.42 17.41 6.82
C GLU A 303 8.63 18.14 5.49
N ASP A 304 9.87 18.25 5.02
CA ASP A 304 10.18 18.89 3.75
C ASP A 304 9.57 18.12 2.57
N VAL A 305 9.64 16.80 2.59
CA VAL A 305 9.01 15.93 1.59
C VAL A 305 7.51 16.12 1.58
N ALA A 306 6.84 16.21 2.73
CA ALA A 306 5.40 16.45 2.79
C ALA A 306 5.03 17.80 2.13
N ASN A 307 5.79 18.86 2.39
CA ASN A 307 5.58 20.17 1.78
C ASN A 307 5.81 20.16 0.26
N GLU A 308 6.87 19.49 -0.19
CA GLU A 308 7.20 19.38 -1.62
C GLU A 308 6.18 18.51 -2.37
N LEU A 309 5.68 17.45 -1.75
CA LEU A 309 4.61 16.61 -2.30
C LEU A 309 3.28 17.36 -2.38
N ALA A 310 2.97 18.25 -1.44
CA ALA A 310 1.74 19.05 -1.47
C ALA A 310 1.75 20.08 -2.61
N ALA A 311 2.93 20.46 -3.10
CA ALA A 311 3.10 21.37 -4.22
C ALA A 311 3.05 20.67 -5.60
N GLU A 312 3.13 19.33 -5.64
CA GLU A 312 3.16 18.49 -6.85
C GLU A 312 1.85 17.71 -7.07
#